data_AF-A0AAW2V2X1-F1
#
_entry.id   AF-A0AAW2V2X1-F1
#
_cell.length_a   1.000
_cell.length_b   1.000
_cell.length_c   1.000
_cell.angle_alpha   90.00
_cell.angle_beta   90.00
_cell.angle_gamma   90.00
#
_symmetry.space_group_name_H-M   'P 1'
#
loop_
_entity.id
_entity.type
_entity.pdbx_description
1 polymer ?
#
loop_
_entity_poly.entity_id
_entity_poly.type
_entity_poly.pdbx_seq_one_letter_code
_entity_poly.pdbx_strand_id
1 'polypeptide(L)'
;MHCMKELYAVPDQHIRYDITKAFFGARMTEGSFVREHGVMILSLVEKLKYLQVDFDKEETYVNVILQSLPPSYDQFIINFNMSGLEKRLHELINMLVQYEATIEKSAPSVVVGEASTSKATDKVVGRGRRMRRLLLCLHFKCSYYNARQG
;
A
#
# COMPACT_ATOMS: atom_id res chain seq x y z
N MET A 1 33.99 -16.85 37.58
CA MET A 1 33.08 -17.24 36.49
C MET A 1 32.10 -16.10 36.27
N HIS A 2 32.57 -15.07 35.54
CA HIS A 2 31.74 -13.91 35.20
C HIS A 2 30.66 -14.34 34.19
N CYS A 3 29.48 -13.79 34.40
CA CYS A 3 28.20 -14.25 33.88
C CYS A 3 28.13 -14.18 32.34
N MET A 4 28.19 -15.32 31.63
CA MET A 4 27.75 -15.44 30.22
C MET A 4 26.21 -15.30 30.08
N LYS A 5 25.57 -14.41 30.84
CA LYS A 5 24.14 -14.08 30.66
C LYS A 5 23.92 -12.66 30.18
N GLU A 6 24.95 -11.82 30.17
CA GLU A 6 24.85 -10.43 29.67
C GLU A 6 25.09 -10.30 28.16
N LEU A 7 25.56 -11.35 27.47
CA LEU A 7 25.73 -11.34 26.01
C LEU A 7 24.42 -11.47 25.22
N TYR A 8 23.29 -11.68 25.90
CA TYR A 8 21.96 -11.73 25.31
C TYR A 8 21.09 -10.51 25.67
N ALA A 9 21.68 -9.51 26.35
CA ALA A 9 20.96 -8.34 26.81
C ALA A 9 20.97 -7.25 25.73
N VAL A 10 19.86 -7.17 24.99
CA VAL A 10 19.54 -6.13 24.00
C VAL A 10 20.36 -6.28 22.70
N PRO A 11 19.71 -6.46 21.55
CA PRO A 11 20.39 -6.38 20.26
C PRO A 11 21.21 -5.09 20.16
N ASP A 12 22.44 -5.23 19.67
CA ASP A 12 23.39 -4.13 19.51
C ASP A 12 22.66 -2.90 18.92
N GLN A 13 22.91 -1.73 19.51
CA GLN A 13 22.31 -0.46 19.10
C GLN A 13 22.46 -0.22 17.59
N HIS A 14 23.54 -0.73 17.00
CA HIS A 14 23.76 -0.75 15.55
C HIS A 14 22.67 -1.52 14.78
N ILE A 15 22.27 -2.70 15.26
CA ILE A 15 21.20 -3.51 14.65
C ILE A 15 19.86 -2.77 14.72
N ARG A 16 19.53 -2.17 15.87
CA ARG A 16 18.32 -1.38 16.03
C ARG A 16 18.29 -0.20 15.06
N TYR A 17 19.42 0.51 14.94
CA TYR A 17 19.58 1.59 13.98
C TYR A 17 19.38 1.11 12.54
N ASP A 18 20.01 0.01 12.14
CA ASP A 18 19.94 -0.50 10.77
C ASP A 18 18.52 -0.93 10.38
N ILE A 19 17.82 -1.65 11.27
CA ILE A 19 16.43 -2.05 11.01
C ILE A 19 15.51 -0.83 10.98
N THR A 20 15.68 0.13 11.89
CA THR A 20 14.88 1.37 11.90
C THR A 20 15.13 2.19 10.63
N LYS A 21 16.39 2.29 10.19
CA LYS A 21 16.77 2.96 8.94
C LYS A 21 16.17 2.26 7.72
N ALA A 22 16.22 0.94 7.65
CA ALA A 22 15.61 0.17 6.58
C ALA A 22 14.09 0.36 6.55
N PHE A 23 13.44 0.39 7.71
CA PHE A 23 12.00 0.59 7.85
C PHE A 23 11.55 1.96 7.32
N PHE A 24 12.14 3.06 7.81
CA PHE A 24 11.78 4.41 7.33
C PHE A 24 12.29 4.70 5.91
N GLY A 25 13.34 4.01 5.47
CA GLY A 25 13.93 4.11 4.14
C GLY A 25 13.25 3.25 3.07
N ALA A 26 12.31 2.37 3.46
CA ALA A 26 11.63 1.48 2.51
C ALA A 26 10.88 2.30 1.45
N ARG A 27 11.13 1.97 0.18
CA ARG A 27 10.46 2.59 -0.97
C ARG A 27 10.15 1.50 -1.98
N MET A 28 8.92 1.51 -2.49
CA MET A 28 8.48 0.63 -3.55
C MET A 28 8.73 1.29 -4.90
N THR A 29 9.27 0.52 -5.83
CA THR A 29 9.54 0.97 -7.20
C THR A 29 8.28 0.88 -8.06
N GLU A 30 8.10 1.79 -9.01
CA GLU A 30 6.98 1.71 -9.97
C GLU A 30 6.98 0.38 -10.72
N GLY A 31 5.81 -0.25 -10.84
CA GLY A 31 5.63 -1.55 -11.51
C GLY A 31 6.10 -2.79 -10.73
N SER A 32 6.62 -2.63 -9.51
CA SER A 32 6.90 -3.78 -8.63
C SER A 32 5.67 -4.25 -7.85
N PHE A 33 5.69 -5.50 -7.36
CA PHE A 33 4.56 -6.11 -6.69
C PHE A 33 4.37 -5.59 -5.26
N VAL A 34 3.20 -5.02 -4.99
CA VAL A 34 2.83 -4.47 -3.68
C VAL A 34 2.77 -5.55 -2.60
N ARG A 35 2.46 -6.80 -2.98
CA ARG A 35 2.48 -7.94 -2.06
C ARG A 35 3.88 -8.17 -1.49
N GLU A 36 4.90 -8.18 -2.34
CA GLU A 36 6.29 -8.40 -1.92
C GLU A 36 6.77 -7.28 -1.01
N HIS A 37 6.46 -6.03 -1.39
CA HIS A 37 6.77 -4.86 -0.58
C HIS A 37 6.06 -4.86 0.78
N GLY A 38 4.78 -5.23 0.82
CA GLY A 38 4.01 -5.36 2.05
C GLY A 38 4.59 -6.43 3.00
N VAL A 39 4.98 -7.59 2.46
CA VAL A 39 5.66 -8.65 3.23
C VAL A 39 7.00 -8.18 3.77
N MET A 40 7.80 -7.46 2.96
CA MET A 40 9.07 -6.89 3.39
C MET A 40 8.88 -5.94 4.58
N ILE A 41 7.91 -5.01 4.50
CA ILE A 41 7.64 -4.08 5.60
C ILE A 41 7.14 -4.82 6.84
N LEU A 42 6.24 -5.79 6.70
CA LEU A 42 5.78 -6.61 7.82
C LEU A 42 6.96 -7.31 8.53
N SER A 43 7.89 -7.85 7.75
CA SER A 43 9.12 -8.48 8.25
C SER A 43 9.98 -7.50 9.06
N LEU A 44 10.08 -6.24 8.61
CA LEU A 44 10.79 -5.19 9.34
C LEU A 44 10.07 -4.83 10.65
N VAL A 45 8.73 -4.77 10.64
CA VAL A 45 7.93 -4.53 11.85
C VAL A 45 8.11 -5.64 12.88
N GLU A 46 8.12 -6.90 12.46
CA GLU A 46 8.37 -8.04 13.35
C GLU A 46 9.77 -7.97 13.98
N LYS A 47 10.78 -7.63 13.17
CA LYS A 47 12.14 -7.39 13.67
C LYS A 47 12.16 -6.24 14.68
N LEU A 48 11.56 -5.09 14.36
CA LEU A 48 11.46 -3.95 15.25
C LEU A 48 10.86 -4.35 16.62
N LYS A 49 9.74 -5.08 16.62
CA LYS A 49 9.11 -5.63 17.85
C LYS A 49 10.05 -6.57 18.61
N TYR A 50 10.73 -7.48 17.92
CA TYR A 50 11.70 -8.39 18.55
C TYR A 50 12.86 -7.63 19.23
N LEU A 51 13.32 -6.54 18.61
CA LEU A 51 14.37 -5.69 19.16
C LEU A 51 13.86 -4.69 20.22
N GLN A 52 12.58 -4.78 20.63
CA GLN A 52 11.92 -3.85 21.56
C GLN A 52 11.99 -2.39 21.07
N VAL A 53 11.94 -2.21 19.75
CA VAL A 53 11.75 -0.93 19.09
C VAL A 53 10.33 -0.95 18.54
N ASP A 54 9.36 -0.58 19.35
CA ASP A 54 7.98 -0.43 18.91
C ASP A 54 7.57 1.04 18.89
N PHE A 55 6.59 1.35 18.04
CA PHE A 55 5.94 2.64 18.05
C PHE A 55 4.60 2.51 18.79
N ASP A 56 4.33 3.44 19.72
CA ASP A 56 3.13 3.47 20.56
C ASP A 56 1.81 3.39 19.76
N LYS A 57 1.85 3.83 18.49
CA LYS A 57 0.69 3.88 17.61
C LYS A 57 0.91 3.01 16.40
N GLU A 58 -0.01 2.07 16.17
CA GLU A 58 -0.01 1.21 14.97
C GLU A 58 -0.09 2.04 13.67
N GLU A 59 -0.72 3.21 13.75
CA GLU A 59 -0.78 4.19 12.68
C GLU A 59 0.59 4.59 12.12
N THR A 60 1.66 4.55 12.93
CA THR A 60 3.02 4.82 12.45
C THR A 60 3.44 3.82 11.38
N TYR A 61 3.14 2.53 11.57
CA TYR A 61 3.48 1.50 10.58
C TYR A 61 2.69 1.67 9.28
N VAL A 62 1.40 1.99 9.41
CA VAL A 62 0.53 2.30 8.27
C VAL A 62 1.06 3.49 7.48
N ASN A 63 1.43 4.58 8.16
CA ASN A 63 1.94 5.79 7.51
C ASN A 63 3.24 5.52 6.75
N VAL A 64 4.13 4.70 7.30
CA VAL A 64 5.38 4.31 6.61
C VAL A 64 5.08 3.51 5.34
N ILE A 65 4.12 2.58 5.37
CA ILE A 65 3.67 1.90 4.13
C ILE A 65 3.14 2.92 3.13
N LEU A 66 2.20 3.78 3.52
CA LEU A 66 1.60 4.76 2.59
C LEU A 66 2.66 5.68 1.96
N GLN A 67 3.66 6.12 2.73
CA GLN A 67 4.77 6.94 2.23
C GLN A 67 5.76 6.19 1.33
N SER A 68 5.82 4.86 1.47
CA SER A 68 6.71 4.02 0.68
C SER A 68 6.17 3.68 -0.71
N LEU A 69 4.86 3.89 -0.94
CA LEU A 69 4.21 3.59 -2.21
C LEU A 69 4.65 4.57 -3.31
N PRO A 70 4.67 4.12 -4.58
CA PRO A 70 5.01 4.99 -5.68
C PRO A 70 3.79 5.82 -6.13
N PRO A 71 3.99 6.89 -6.93
CA PRO A 71 2.94 7.83 -7.33
C PRO A 71 1.69 7.21 -7.97
N SER A 72 1.81 6.05 -8.63
CA SER A 72 0.66 5.31 -9.17
C SER A 72 -0.39 4.93 -8.13
N TYR A 73 -0.05 4.93 -6.83
CA TYR A 73 -0.96 4.63 -5.72
C TYR A 73 -1.55 5.89 -5.05
N ASP A 74 -1.28 7.10 -5.52
CA ASP A 74 -1.80 8.35 -4.91
C ASP A 74 -3.32 8.34 -4.75
N GLN A 75 -4.04 7.80 -5.75
CA GLN A 75 -5.49 7.72 -5.71
C GLN A 75 -5.99 6.73 -4.62
N PHE A 76 -5.24 5.66 -4.35
CA PHE A 76 -5.50 4.77 -3.23
C PHE A 76 -5.29 5.50 -1.90
N ILE A 77 -4.18 6.23 -1.73
CA ILE A 77 -3.86 6.95 -0.49
C ILE A 77 -4.96 7.96 -0.14
N ILE A 78 -5.42 8.75 -1.12
CA ILE A 78 -6.53 9.70 -0.95
C ILE A 78 -7.79 8.96 -0.47
N ASN A 79 -8.12 7.83 -1.11
CA ASN A 79 -9.33 7.07 -0.76
C ASN A 79 -9.22 6.44 0.63
N PHE A 80 -8.07 5.87 0.98
CA PHE A 80 -7.80 5.28 2.29
C PHE A 80 -7.94 6.33 3.39
N ASN A 81 -7.29 7.48 3.24
CA ASN A 81 -7.36 8.58 4.24
C ASN A 81 -8.78 9.10 4.46
N MET A 82 -9.62 9.09 3.41
CA MET A 82 -11.02 9.54 3.49
C MET A 82 -11.99 8.45 3.96
N SER A 83 -11.56 7.19 4.02
CA SER A 83 -12.44 6.05 4.28
C SER A 83 -12.94 5.97 5.72
N GLY A 84 -12.21 6.59 6.66
CA GLY A 84 -12.44 6.47 8.10
C GLY A 84 -12.22 5.06 8.65
N LEU A 85 -11.60 4.16 7.87
CA LEU A 85 -11.29 2.80 8.30
C LEU A 85 -10.25 2.80 9.41
N GLU A 86 -10.36 1.82 10.30
CA GLU A 86 -9.34 1.58 11.31
C GLU A 86 -8.01 1.27 10.63
N LYS A 87 -6.95 1.95 11.05
CA LYS A 87 -5.64 1.88 10.40
C LYS A 87 -4.86 0.67 10.91
N ARG A 88 -5.26 -0.52 10.45
CA ARG A 88 -4.57 -1.79 10.75
C ARG A 88 -3.61 -2.18 9.63
N LEU A 89 -2.42 -2.65 10.02
CA LEU A 89 -1.33 -2.94 9.07
C LEU A 89 -1.70 -4.02 8.05
N HIS A 90 -2.24 -5.15 8.55
CA HIS A 90 -2.62 -6.28 7.69
C HIS A 90 -3.79 -5.95 6.76
N GLU A 91 -4.76 -5.18 7.25
CA GLU A 91 -5.90 -4.73 6.44
C GLU A 91 -5.42 -3.84 5.28
N LEU A 92 -4.50 -2.90 5.57
CA LEU A 92 -3.88 -2.06 4.55
C LEU A 92 -3.20 -2.87 3.43
N ILE A 93 -2.39 -3.87 3.79
CA ILE A 93 -1.68 -4.71 2.82
C ILE A 93 -2.68 -5.47 1.93
N ASN A 94 -3.74 -6.05 2.53
CA ASN A 94 -4.77 -6.74 1.76
C ASN A 94 -5.51 -5.82 0.80
N MET A 95 -5.79 -4.59 1.22
CA MET A 95 -6.41 -3.56 0.39
C MET A 95 -5.49 -3.16 -0.78
N LEU A 96 -4.20 -2.96 -0.52
CA LEU A 96 -3.22 -2.63 -1.55
C LEU A 96 -3.13 -3.73 -2.63
N VAL A 97 -3.10 -5.01 -2.23
CA VAL A 97 -3.10 -6.15 -3.15
C VAL A 97 -4.35 -6.18 -4.03
N GLN A 98 -5.53 -5.89 -3.46
CA GLN A 98 -6.75 -5.78 -4.24
C GLN A 98 -6.71 -4.61 -5.23
N TYR A 99 -6.15 -3.47 -4.80
CA TYR A 99 -6.03 -2.29 -5.63
C TYR A 99 -5.08 -2.51 -6.82
N GLU A 100 -3.93 -3.15 -6.59
CA GLU A 100 -2.97 -3.54 -7.65
C GLU A 100 -3.66 -4.33 -8.77
N ALA A 101 -4.46 -5.34 -8.43
CA ALA A 101 -5.22 -6.13 -9.40
C ALA A 101 -6.25 -5.31 -10.20
N THR A 102 -6.68 -4.15 -9.69
CA THR A 102 -7.57 -3.23 -10.44
C THR A 102 -6.79 -2.31 -11.37
N ILE A 103 -5.56 -1.93 -11.01
CA ILE A 103 -4.68 -1.13 -11.85
C ILE A 103 -4.32 -1.93 -13.12
N GLU A 104 -3.90 -3.20 -12.96
CA GLU A 104 -3.52 -4.08 -14.07
C GLU A 104 -4.66 -4.27 -15.09
N LYS A 105 -5.91 -4.40 -14.61
CA LYS A 105 -7.09 -4.54 -15.48
C LYS A 105 -7.51 -3.25 -16.17
N SER A 106 -7.05 -2.10 -15.68
CA SER A 106 -7.37 -0.79 -16.24
C SER A 106 -6.34 -0.29 -17.24
N ALA A 107 -5.22 -1.01 -17.41
CA ALA A 107 -4.28 -0.74 -18.50
C ALA A 107 -5.03 -0.90 -19.83
N PRO A 108 -5.07 0.14 -20.68
CA PRO A 108 -5.75 0.03 -21.96
C PRO A 108 -5.01 -1.04 -22.77
N SER A 109 -5.70 -2.14 -23.08
CA SER A 109 -5.28 -3.01 -24.16
C SER A 109 -5.30 -2.17 -25.44
N VAL A 110 -4.14 -1.70 -25.85
CA VAL A 110 -3.97 -1.12 -27.19
C VAL A 110 -4.03 -2.29 -28.16
N VAL A 111 -5.25 -2.70 -28.50
CA VAL A 111 -5.49 -3.47 -29.71
C VAL A 111 -5.27 -2.51 -30.87
N VAL A 112 -4.08 -2.57 -31.46
CA VAL A 112 -3.82 -2.04 -32.80
C VAL A 112 -4.65 -2.89 -33.76
N GLY A 113 -5.81 -2.37 -34.15
CA GLY A 113 -6.66 -2.90 -35.21
C GLY A 113 -6.82 -1.82 -36.26
N GLU A 114 -6.48 -2.18 -37.49
CA GLU A 114 -6.27 -1.31 -38.66
C GLU A 114 -7.48 -0.46 -39.06
N ALA A 115 -7.14 0.60 -39.81
CA ALA A 115 -8.00 1.70 -40.23
C ALA A 115 -9.28 1.30 -40.97
N SER A 116 -10.35 2.05 -40.72
CA SER A 116 -11.35 2.43 -41.73
C SER A 116 -12.01 3.75 -41.37
N THR A 117 -12.11 4.61 -42.38
CA THR A 117 -12.47 6.03 -42.35
C THR A 117 -13.96 6.30 -42.11
N SER A 118 -14.29 7.28 -41.26
CA SER A 118 -15.28 8.34 -41.58
C SER A 118 -15.32 9.45 -40.54
N LYS A 119 -15.37 10.70 -41.01
CA LYS A 119 -15.44 11.97 -40.27
C LYS A 119 -16.75 12.14 -39.47
N ALA A 120 -16.67 12.75 -38.29
CA ALA A 120 -17.60 13.79 -37.83
C ALA A 120 -16.99 14.59 -36.65
N THR A 121 -17.07 15.91 -36.75
CA THR A 121 -16.75 16.91 -35.72
C THR A 121 -17.90 17.04 -34.71
N ASP A 122 -17.62 17.13 -33.41
CA ASP A 122 -17.82 18.36 -32.61
C ASP A 122 -17.64 18.18 -31.09
N LYS A 123 -17.28 19.29 -30.45
CA LYS A 123 -16.89 19.49 -29.05
C LYS A 123 -18.03 19.23 -28.05
N VAL A 124 -17.73 18.59 -26.90
CA VAL A 124 -18.24 19.01 -25.58
C VAL A 124 -17.20 18.73 -24.50
N VAL A 125 -16.67 19.79 -23.89
CA VAL A 125 -16.05 19.76 -22.56
C VAL A 125 -17.16 19.49 -21.54
N GLY A 126 -17.13 18.31 -20.91
CA GLY A 126 -18.12 17.89 -19.92
C GLY A 126 -17.45 17.30 -18.69
N ARG A 127 -17.44 18.09 -17.60
CA ARG A 127 -17.05 17.72 -16.24
C ARG A 127 -17.66 16.37 -15.82
N GLY A 128 -16.83 15.34 -15.65
CA GLY A 128 -17.32 14.01 -15.26
C GLY A 128 -16.36 13.18 -14.39
N ARG A 129 -15.40 13.79 -13.67
CA ARG A 129 -14.46 13.04 -12.81
C ARG A 129 -15.00 12.70 -11.42
N ARG A 130 -16.24 13.10 -11.08
CA ARG A 130 -16.82 12.94 -9.73
C ARG A 130 -17.52 11.59 -9.52
N MET A 131 -18.05 10.96 -10.59
CA MET A 131 -18.80 9.70 -10.46
C MET A 131 -17.89 8.46 -10.34
N ARG A 132 -16.72 8.46 -10.99
CA ARG A 132 -15.75 7.34 -10.90
C ARG A 132 -15.15 7.19 -9.49
N ARG A 133 -15.06 8.29 -8.72
CA ARG A 133 -14.52 8.28 -7.34
C ARG A 133 -15.44 7.58 -6.35
N LEU A 134 -16.76 7.80 -6.44
CA LEU A 134 -17.75 7.14 -5.58
C LEU A 134 -17.89 5.65 -5.91
N LEU A 135 -17.83 5.28 -7.19
CA LEU A 135 -17.96 3.89 -7.62
C LEU A 135 -16.78 3.02 -7.16
N LEU A 136 -15.55 3.54 -7.22
CA LEU A 136 -14.37 2.83 -6.71
C LEU A 136 -14.47 2.63 -5.19
N CYS A 137 -14.87 3.67 -4.44
CA CYS A 137 -15.07 3.58 -2.99
C CYS A 137 -16.19 2.60 -2.60
N LEU A 138 -17.30 2.55 -3.36
CA LEU A 138 -18.39 1.60 -3.11
C LEU A 138 -17.97 0.18 -3.46
N HIS A 139 -17.24 -0.03 -4.56
CA HIS A 139 -16.75 -1.36 -4.94
C HIS A 139 -15.73 -1.89 -3.92
N PHE A 140 -14.87 -1.01 -3.40
CA PHE A 140 -13.87 -1.35 -2.39
C PHE A 140 -14.51 -1.67 -1.04
N LYS A 141 -15.47 -0.84 -0.57
CA LYS A 141 -16.24 -1.12 0.65
C LYS A 141 -17.10 -2.38 0.52
N CYS A 142 -17.72 -2.62 -0.64
CA CYS A 142 -18.56 -3.80 -0.90
C CYS A 142 -17.72 -5.09 -0.98
N SER A 143 -16.60 -5.07 -1.70
CA SER A 143 -15.67 -6.20 -1.77
C SER A 143 -15.10 -6.56 -0.39
N TYR A 144 -14.72 -5.55 0.40
CA TYR A 144 -14.21 -5.77 1.76
C TYR A 144 -15.28 -6.27 2.73
N TYR A 145 -16.48 -5.69 2.71
CA TYR A 145 -17.58 -6.10 3.59
C TYR A 145 -18.04 -7.53 3.30
N ASN A 146 -18.12 -7.92 2.02
CA ASN A 146 -18.49 -9.29 1.61
C ASN A 146 -17.41 -10.33 1.98
N ALA A 147 -16.12 -9.97 1.96
CA ALA A 147 -15.03 -10.87 2.35
C ALA A 147 -14.94 -11.13 3.87
N ARG A 148 -15.63 -10.34 4.71
CA ARG A 148 -15.64 -10.49 6.18
C ARG A 148 -16.84 -11.30 6.69
N GLN A 149 -17.83 -11.58 5.85
CA GLN A 149 -19.08 -12.27 6.22
C GLN A 149 -19.21 -13.71 5.68
N GLY A 150 -18.19 -14.22 4.99
CA GLY A 150 -18.08 -15.62 4.56
C GLY A 150 -16.89 -16.30 5.20
#